data_AF-A0A094IR08-F1
#
_entry.id   AF-A0A094IR08-F1
#
_cell.length_a   1.000
_cell.length_b   1.000
_cell.length_c   1.000
_cell.angle_alpha   90.00
_cell.angle_beta   90.00
_cell.angle_gamma   90.00
#
_symmetry.space_group_name_H-M   'P 1'
#
loop_
_entity.id
_entity.type
_entity.pdbx_description
1 polymer ?
#
loop_
_entity_poly.entity_id
_entity_poly.type
_entity_poly.pdbx_seq_one_letter_code
_entity_poly.pdbx_strand_id
1 'polypeptide(L)'
;MGFLSIIAVLLGYAMLELHRASHTAQQRIDRSRSIIWQVTPDERIRAESDYPFAERTQHVLEPLSRLSQFELPQDNLWLLARSDDTLAMARLTDSWSPQQSVQLSERPAQLTPSYYISELGLNSVLKILSWLPVTREFAPDSLRLGFINTDATPAEIICDREPC
;
A
#
# COMPACT_ATOMS: atom_id res chain seq x y z
N MET A 1 -60.17 -9.69 17.30
CA MET A 1 -59.25 -10.85 17.29
C MET A 1 -58.59 -11.07 15.92
N GLY A 2 -59.32 -11.09 14.79
CA GLY A 2 -58.73 -11.40 13.47
C GLY A 2 -57.67 -10.43 12.92
N PHE A 3 -57.79 -9.12 13.19
CA PHE A 3 -56.85 -8.11 12.69
C PHE A 3 -55.42 -8.26 13.26
N LEU A 4 -55.31 -8.57 14.56
CA LEU A 4 -54.02 -8.79 15.22
C LEU A 4 -53.31 -10.05 14.69
N SER A 5 -54.07 -11.10 14.39
CA SER A 5 -53.51 -12.32 13.79
C SER A 5 -52.97 -12.08 12.37
N ILE A 6 -53.65 -11.27 11.57
CA ILE A 6 -53.17 -10.89 10.23
C ILE A 6 -51.88 -10.08 10.31
N ILE A 7 -51.81 -9.11 11.24
CA ILE A 7 -50.59 -8.33 11.45
C ILE A 7 -49.44 -9.24 11.89
N ALA A 8 -49.67 -10.17 12.83
CA ALA A 8 -48.63 -11.09 13.28
C ALA A 8 -48.08 -11.96 12.14
N VAL A 9 -48.95 -12.46 11.25
CA VAL A 9 -48.53 -13.24 10.07
C VAL A 9 -47.73 -12.39 9.09
N LEU A 10 -48.18 -11.17 8.78
CA LEU A 10 -47.45 -10.25 7.91
C LEU A 10 -46.09 -9.88 8.48
N LEU A 11 -46.01 -9.63 9.80
CA LEU A 11 -44.77 -9.32 10.49
C LEU A 11 -43.80 -10.50 10.44
N GLY A 12 -44.30 -11.72 10.63
CA GLY A 12 -43.50 -12.95 10.52
C GLY A 12 -42.94 -13.15 9.11
N TYR A 13 -43.76 -12.93 8.07
CA TYR A 13 -43.32 -13.00 6.68
C TYR A 13 -42.27 -11.93 6.37
N ALA A 14 -42.51 -10.69 6.79
CA ALA A 14 -41.58 -9.58 6.59
C ALA A 14 -40.24 -9.82 7.31
N MET A 15 -40.25 -10.36 8.55
CA MET A 15 -39.03 -10.72 9.27
C MET A 15 -38.24 -11.81 8.54
N LEU A 16 -38.92 -12.84 8.02
CA LEU A 16 -38.25 -13.91 7.28
C LEU A 16 -37.60 -13.38 6.00
N GLU A 17 -38.31 -12.53 5.26
CA GLU A 17 -37.80 -11.94 4.02
C GLU A 17 -36.63 -10.99 4.29
N LEU A 18 -36.73 -10.16 5.33
CA LEU A 18 -35.64 -9.28 5.76
C LEU A 18 -34.40 -10.07 6.16
N HIS A 19 -34.58 -11.16 6.92
CA HIS A 19 -33.49 -12.03 7.33
C HIS A 19 -32.79 -12.67 6.13
N ARG A 20 -33.55 -13.17 5.15
CA ARG A 20 -33.00 -13.74 3.90
C ARG A 20 -32.27 -12.70 3.06
N ALA A 21 -32.86 -11.52 2.90
CA ALA A 21 -32.25 -10.42 2.16
C ALA A 21 -30.94 -9.97 2.84
N SER A 22 -30.93 -9.87 4.17
CA SER A 22 -29.74 -9.51 4.95
C SER A 22 -28.63 -10.56 4.82
N HIS A 23 -28.95 -11.86 4.93
CA HIS A 23 -27.96 -12.91 4.75
C HIS A 23 -27.37 -12.93 3.34
N THR A 24 -28.20 -12.77 2.31
CA THR A 24 -27.74 -12.70 0.92
C THR A 24 -26.84 -11.49 0.70
N ALA A 25 -27.21 -10.33 1.24
CA ALA A 25 -26.40 -9.12 1.15
C ALA A 25 -25.04 -9.30 1.85
N GLN A 26 -25.03 -9.91 3.03
CA GLN A 26 -23.81 -10.19 3.78
C GLN A 26 -22.88 -11.14 3.02
N GLN A 27 -23.42 -12.23 2.47
CA GLN A 27 -22.64 -13.17 1.65
C GLN A 27 -22.00 -12.47 0.44
N ARG A 28 -22.73 -11.56 -0.22
CA ARG A 28 -22.18 -10.77 -1.34
C ARG A 28 -21.08 -9.82 -0.90
N ILE A 29 -21.22 -9.17 0.26
CA ILE A 29 -20.15 -8.33 0.85
C ILE A 29 -18.91 -9.17 1.12
N ASP A 30 -19.06 -10.31 1.80
CA ASP A 30 -17.95 -11.16 2.20
C ASP A 30 -17.23 -11.75 0.99
N ARG A 31 -17.99 -12.15 -0.04
CA ARG A 31 -17.43 -12.62 -1.32
C ARG A 31 -16.70 -11.51 -2.08
N SER A 32 -17.24 -10.31 -2.12
CA SER A 32 -16.59 -9.17 -2.79
C SER A 32 -15.29 -8.78 -2.08
N ARG A 33 -15.30 -8.81 -0.74
CA ARG A 33 -14.10 -8.63 0.09
C ARG A 33 -13.07 -9.72 -0.17
N SER A 34 -13.49 -10.98 -0.18
CA SER A 34 -12.56 -12.09 -0.39
C SER A 34 -11.94 -12.09 -1.79
N ILE A 35 -12.51 -11.38 -2.76
CA ILE A 35 -11.94 -11.18 -4.10
C ILE A 35 -10.97 -10.00 -4.08
N ILE A 36 -11.41 -8.81 -3.64
CA ILE A 36 -10.59 -7.58 -3.74
C ILE A 36 -9.38 -7.57 -2.80
N TRP A 37 -9.41 -8.37 -1.72
CA TRP A 37 -8.32 -8.48 -0.74
C TRP A 37 -7.39 -9.68 -0.98
N GLN A 38 -7.51 -10.38 -2.10
CA GLN A 38 -6.54 -11.43 -2.44
C GLN A 38 -5.16 -10.83 -2.68
N VAL A 39 -4.14 -11.63 -2.39
CA VAL A 39 -2.74 -11.30 -2.68
C VAL A 39 -2.51 -11.34 -4.19
N THR A 40 -3.06 -12.36 -4.86
CA THR A 40 -3.00 -12.48 -6.32
C THR A 40 -4.20 -11.79 -6.96
N PRO A 41 -4.01 -10.96 -8.00
CA PRO A 41 -5.11 -10.37 -8.76
C PRO A 41 -6.06 -11.41 -9.33
N ASP A 42 -7.35 -11.29 -9.02
CA ASP A 42 -8.43 -11.97 -9.73
C ASP A 42 -8.72 -11.23 -11.05
N GLU A 43 -9.03 -11.96 -12.13
CA GLU A 43 -9.32 -11.39 -13.46
C GLU A 43 -10.51 -10.42 -13.47
N ARG A 44 -11.39 -10.51 -12.47
CA ARG A 44 -12.53 -9.59 -12.30
C ARG A 44 -12.13 -8.22 -11.77
N ILE A 45 -10.90 -8.09 -11.26
CA ILE A 45 -10.39 -6.84 -10.72
C ILE A 45 -9.66 -6.08 -11.80
N ARG A 46 -9.91 -4.77 -11.89
CA ARG A 46 -9.21 -3.86 -12.80
C ARG A 46 -8.39 -2.87 -12.00
N ALA A 47 -7.11 -2.76 -12.32
CA ALA A 47 -6.28 -1.67 -11.86
C ALA A 47 -6.61 -0.40 -12.67
N GLU A 48 -6.72 0.73 -11.99
CA GLU A 48 -6.97 2.03 -12.59
C GLU A 48 -5.95 3.05 -12.05
N SER A 49 -5.42 3.86 -12.96
CA SER A 49 -4.51 4.97 -12.63
C SER A 49 -5.15 6.33 -12.86
N ASP A 50 -6.36 6.37 -13.42
CA ASP A 50 -7.10 7.59 -13.78
C ASP A 50 -8.13 7.93 -12.72
N TYR A 51 -7.66 8.23 -11.50
CA TYR A 51 -8.53 8.68 -10.41
C TYR A 51 -8.02 10.01 -9.83
N PRO A 52 -8.88 10.82 -9.20
CA PRO A 52 -8.58 12.23 -8.92
C PRO A 52 -7.34 12.50 -8.07
N PHE A 53 -6.90 11.54 -7.26
CA PHE A 53 -5.66 11.69 -6.49
C PHE A 53 -4.42 11.42 -7.35
N ALA A 54 -4.43 10.38 -8.18
CA ALA A 54 -3.33 10.09 -9.10
C ALA A 54 -3.12 11.25 -10.08
N GLU A 55 -4.20 11.75 -10.69
CA GLU A 55 -4.15 12.89 -11.62
C GLU A 55 -3.53 14.14 -10.97
N ARG A 56 -3.95 14.48 -9.75
CA ARG A 56 -3.45 15.67 -9.04
C ARG A 56 -2.01 15.52 -8.57
N THR A 57 -1.65 14.34 -8.08
CA THR A 57 -0.31 14.11 -7.53
C THR A 57 0.73 13.91 -8.62
N GLN A 58 0.34 13.48 -9.83
CA GLN A 58 1.23 13.35 -10.98
C GLN A 58 2.03 14.64 -11.25
N HIS A 59 1.39 15.81 -11.19
CA HIS A 59 2.08 17.09 -11.41
C HIS A 59 3.16 17.43 -10.37
N VAL A 60 3.04 16.88 -9.16
CA VAL A 60 4.00 17.09 -8.05
C VAL A 60 5.06 16.00 -8.05
N LEU A 61 4.65 14.76 -8.32
CA LEU A 61 5.50 13.59 -8.24
C LEU A 61 6.36 13.40 -9.49
N GLU A 62 5.90 13.81 -10.68
CA GLU A 62 6.66 13.65 -11.93
C GLU A 62 7.99 14.42 -11.94
N PRO A 63 8.08 15.68 -11.47
CA PRO A 63 9.37 16.34 -11.32
C PRO A 63 10.26 15.63 -10.29
N LEU A 64 9.68 15.14 -9.19
CA LEU A 64 10.40 14.45 -8.14
C LEU A 64 10.98 13.12 -8.64
N SER A 65 10.22 12.33 -9.41
CA SER A 65 10.67 11.06 -9.98
C SER A 65 11.69 11.24 -11.11
N ARG A 66 11.77 12.42 -11.73
CA ARG A 66 12.82 12.76 -12.71
C ARG A 66 14.12 13.19 -12.05
N LEU A 67 14.04 13.91 -10.93
CA LEU A 67 15.19 14.44 -10.20
C LEU A 67 15.77 13.43 -9.20
N SER A 68 15.01 12.39 -8.89
CA SER A 68 15.28 11.46 -7.81
C SER A 68 14.84 10.06 -8.27
N GLN A 69 15.42 9.00 -7.71
CA GLN A 69 15.00 7.61 -8.03
C GLN A 69 13.67 7.23 -7.34
N PHE A 70 12.97 8.21 -6.77
CA PHE A 70 11.72 7.99 -6.05
C PHE A 70 10.57 7.69 -7.02
N GLU A 71 10.07 6.46 -6.92
CA GLU A 71 8.88 6.01 -7.64
C GLU A 71 7.73 5.77 -6.64
N LEU A 72 6.61 6.44 -6.86
CA LEU A 72 5.37 6.18 -6.13
C LEU A 72 4.31 5.73 -7.14
N PRO A 73 4.03 4.42 -7.25
CA PRO A 73 3.15 3.90 -8.28
C PRO A 73 1.73 4.46 -8.11
N GLN A 74 1.18 4.99 -9.21
CA GLN A 74 -0.14 5.64 -9.28
C GLN A 74 -1.25 4.69 -9.76
N ASP A 75 -0.90 3.47 -10.14
CA ASP A 75 -1.78 2.39 -10.58
C ASP A 75 -2.23 1.50 -9.40
N ASN A 76 -2.48 2.12 -8.24
CA ASN A 76 -2.76 1.44 -7.00
C ASN A 76 -4.25 1.41 -6.62
N LEU A 77 -5.16 1.85 -7.50
CA LEU A 77 -6.61 1.70 -7.33
C LEU A 77 -7.08 0.42 -8.02
N TRP A 78 -7.71 -0.45 -7.24
CA TRP A 78 -8.23 -1.74 -7.68
C TRP A 78 -9.75 -1.70 -7.58
N LEU A 79 -10.43 -1.98 -8.70
CA LEU A 79 -11.88 -1.94 -8.80
C LEU A 79 -12.47 -3.32 -9.07
N LEU A 80 -13.44 -3.70 -8.25
CA LEU A 80 -14.31 -4.84 -8.47
C LEU A 80 -15.66 -4.34 -8.95
N ALA A 81 -16.07 -4.75 -10.15
CA ALA A 81 -17.39 -4.40 -10.69
C ALA A 81 -18.51 -5.17 -9.96
N ARG A 82 -19.71 -4.58 -9.95
CA ARG A 82 -20.91 -5.25 -9.47
C ARG A 82 -21.32 -6.37 -10.43
N SER A 83 -21.72 -7.50 -9.88
CA SER A 83 -22.34 -8.61 -10.60
C SER A 83 -23.50 -9.20 -9.79
N ASP A 84 -24.00 -10.37 -10.20
CA ASP A 84 -25.05 -11.08 -9.48
C ASP A 84 -24.57 -11.53 -8.09
N ASP A 85 -23.34 -12.02 -7.98
CA ASP A 85 -22.75 -12.55 -6.75
C ASP A 85 -21.79 -11.58 -6.03
N THR A 86 -21.44 -10.46 -6.66
CA THR A 86 -20.56 -9.43 -6.07
C THR A 86 -21.23 -8.06 -5.94
N LEU A 87 -20.68 -7.23 -5.07
CA LEU A 87 -20.95 -5.81 -4.95
C LEU A 87 -19.76 -5.04 -5.51
N ALA A 88 -20.04 -3.84 -6.03
CA ALA A 88 -18.98 -2.94 -6.45
C ALA A 88 -18.12 -2.57 -5.24
N MET A 89 -16.81 -2.73 -5.37
CA MET A 89 -15.84 -2.39 -4.33
C MET A 89 -14.60 -1.76 -4.95
N ALA A 90 -13.94 -0.92 -4.18
CA ALA A 90 -12.67 -0.30 -4.53
C ALA A 90 -11.67 -0.51 -3.39
N ARG A 91 -10.41 -0.75 -3.74
CA ARG A 91 -9.29 -0.89 -2.81
C ARG A 91 -8.15 -0.03 -3.30
N LEU A 92 -7.57 0.76 -2.41
CA LEU A 92 -6.27 1.38 -2.63
C LEU A 92 -5.20 0.48 -2.02
N THR A 93 -4.20 0.10 -2.80
CA THR A 93 -3.05 -0.64 -2.32
C THR A 93 -1.93 0.31 -1.94
N ASP A 94 -1.19 -0.01 -0.88
CA ASP A 94 0.05 0.69 -0.57
C ASP A 94 1.15 0.20 -1.53
N SER A 95 1.28 0.91 -2.65
CA SER A 95 2.26 0.61 -3.69
C SER A 95 3.70 0.90 -3.26
N TRP A 96 3.91 1.55 -2.11
CA TRP A 96 5.24 1.82 -1.58
C TRP A 96 5.77 0.69 -0.66
N SER A 97 4.94 -0.30 -0.36
CA SER A 97 5.35 -1.48 0.41
C SER A 97 6.54 -2.21 -0.25
N PRO A 98 7.59 -2.56 0.51
CA PRO A 98 8.78 -3.22 -0.02
C PRO A 98 8.45 -4.67 -0.39
N GLN A 99 8.80 -5.06 -1.62
CA GLN A 99 8.66 -6.44 -2.11
C GLN A 99 9.88 -7.30 -1.77
N GLN A 100 11.01 -6.66 -1.44
CA GLN A 100 12.26 -7.32 -1.10
C GLN A 100 12.86 -6.68 0.14
N SER A 101 13.60 -7.46 0.93
CA SER A 101 14.24 -6.98 2.16
C SER A 101 15.17 -5.78 1.92
N VAL A 102 15.87 -5.75 0.78
CA VAL A 102 16.74 -4.64 0.39
C VAL A 102 15.97 -3.32 0.24
N GLN A 103 14.71 -3.38 -0.22
CA GLN A 103 13.86 -2.21 -0.41
C GLN A 103 13.42 -1.57 0.93
N LEU A 104 13.57 -2.27 2.07
CA LEU A 104 13.29 -1.72 3.40
C LEU A 104 14.24 -0.57 3.76
N SER A 105 15.48 -0.60 3.27
CA SER A 105 16.45 0.48 3.48
C SER A 105 16.52 1.46 2.33
N GLU A 106 16.45 0.99 1.08
CA GLU A 106 16.72 1.84 -0.09
C GLU A 106 15.60 2.84 -0.38
N ARG A 107 14.34 2.38 -0.40
CA ARG A 107 13.18 3.23 -0.71
C ARG A 107 12.99 4.40 0.27
N PRO A 108 13.06 4.21 1.59
CA PRO A 108 13.00 5.35 2.51
C PRO A 108 14.26 6.21 2.47
N ALA A 109 15.44 5.66 2.16
CA ALA A 109 16.65 6.46 2.02
C ALA A 109 16.52 7.48 0.88
N GLN A 110 15.88 7.12 -0.23
CA GLN A 110 15.60 8.01 -1.37
C GLN A 110 14.74 9.23 -1.02
N LEU A 111 14.05 9.24 0.13
CA LEU A 111 13.31 10.41 0.63
C LEU A 111 14.19 11.39 1.42
N THR A 112 15.45 11.06 1.65
CA THR A 112 16.38 11.88 2.42
C THR A 112 17.37 12.58 1.50
N PRO A 113 17.61 13.90 1.64
CA PRO A 113 18.62 14.60 0.85
C PRO A 113 20.03 14.00 1.01
N SER A 114 20.31 13.43 2.18
CA SER A 114 21.58 12.79 2.50
C SER A 114 21.88 11.57 1.62
N TYR A 115 20.86 10.85 1.14
CA TYR A 115 21.03 9.76 0.16
C TYR A 115 21.66 10.28 -1.13
N TYR A 116 21.09 11.32 -1.75
CA TYR A 116 21.63 11.89 -2.99
C TYR A 116 22.99 12.55 -2.80
N ILE A 117 23.21 13.21 -1.67
CA ILE A 117 24.52 13.79 -1.33
C ILE A 117 25.58 12.67 -1.22
N SER A 118 25.21 11.51 -0.66
CA SER A 118 26.10 10.36 -0.58
C SER A 118 26.41 9.77 -1.97
N GLU A 119 25.41 9.72 -2.86
CA GLU A 119 25.52 9.22 -4.24
C GLU A 119 26.38 10.14 -5.12
N LEU A 120 26.34 11.45 -4.89
CA LEU A 120 27.22 12.45 -5.52
C LEU A 120 28.70 12.36 -5.09
N GLY A 121 29.05 11.38 -4.24
CA GLY A 121 30.43 11.09 -3.85
C GLY A 121 30.91 11.86 -2.63
N LEU A 122 30.02 12.43 -1.80
CA LEU A 122 30.43 13.07 -0.55
C LEU A 122 31.20 12.10 0.37
N ASN A 123 30.84 10.82 0.35
CA ASN A 123 31.57 9.78 1.09
C ASN A 123 33.06 9.71 0.72
N SER A 124 33.40 9.97 -0.55
CA SER A 124 34.80 10.05 -1.01
C SER A 124 35.51 11.28 -0.45
N VAL A 125 34.83 12.43 -0.39
CA VAL A 125 35.38 13.66 0.22
C VAL A 125 35.58 13.49 1.72
N LEU A 126 34.59 12.93 2.41
CA LEU A 126 34.64 12.63 3.84
C LEU A 126 35.78 11.65 4.17
N LYS A 127 36.02 10.65 3.31
CA LYS A 127 37.15 9.72 3.43
C LYS A 127 38.52 10.39 3.29
N ILE A 128 38.65 11.40 2.42
CA ILE A 128 39.89 12.18 2.29
C ILE A 128 40.07 13.07 3.52
N LEU A 129 39.00 13.72 3.97
CA LEU A 129 39.02 14.56 5.17
C LEU A 129 39.32 13.75 6.42
N SER A 130 38.85 12.51 6.53
CA SER A 130 39.07 11.66 7.71
C SER A 130 40.53 11.22 7.89
N TRP A 131 41.40 11.48 6.92
CA TRP A 131 42.84 11.27 7.06
C TRP A 131 43.50 12.30 8.00
N LEU A 132 42.87 13.46 8.18
CA LEU A 132 43.32 14.47 9.14
C LEU A 132 42.93 14.05 10.58
N PRO A 133 43.81 14.25 11.58
CA PRO A 133 43.57 13.78 12.96
C PRO A 133 42.33 14.37 13.63
N VAL A 134 41.93 15.60 13.26
CA VAL A 134 40.81 16.34 13.88
C VAL A 134 39.44 15.92 13.34
N THR A 135 39.42 15.17 12.24
CA THR A 135 38.22 14.88 11.43
C THR A 135 37.97 13.39 11.25
N ARG A 136 38.62 12.53 12.07
CA ARG A 136 38.41 11.07 12.04
C ARG A 136 36.94 10.67 12.25
N GLU A 137 36.19 11.47 13.00
CA GLU A 137 34.74 11.28 13.22
C GLU A 137 33.91 11.45 11.94
N PHE A 138 34.46 12.10 10.91
CA PHE A 138 33.82 12.23 9.60
C PHE A 138 34.12 11.04 8.68
N ALA A 139 34.81 10.00 9.15
CA ALA A 139 35.00 8.79 8.38
C ALA A 139 33.64 8.20 7.95
N PRO A 140 33.50 7.67 6.72
CA PRO A 140 32.24 7.11 6.23
C PRO A 140 31.65 6.00 7.14
N ASP A 141 32.50 5.29 7.88
CA ASP A 141 32.08 4.24 8.80
C ASP A 141 31.41 4.79 10.08
N SER A 142 31.81 6.00 10.49
CA SER A 142 31.32 6.71 11.68
C SER A 142 30.14 7.64 11.36
N LEU A 143 30.21 8.37 10.25
CA LEU A 143 29.15 9.25 9.76
C LEU A 143 28.51 8.64 8.51
N ARG A 144 27.45 7.86 8.72
CA ARG A 144 26.68 7.22 7.63
C ARG A 144 25.52 8.12 7.20
N LEU A 145 25.75 8.94 6.18
CA LEU A 145 24.71 9.80 5.61
C LEU A 145 23.66 8.95 4.88
N GLY A 146 22.38 9.20 5.17
CA GLY A 146 21.27 8.48 4.53
C GLY A 146 21.07 7.05 5.06
N PHE A 147 21.71 6.69 6.18
CA PHE A 147 21.52 5.38 6.81
C PHE A 147 20.09 5.23 7.35
N ILE A 148 19.39 4.23 6.84
CA ILE A 148 18.10 3.77 7.38
C ILE A 148 18.39 2.50 8.18
N ASN A 149 17.97 2.49 9.44
CA ASN A 149 18.07 1.30 10.28
C ASN A 149 16.96 0.30 9.90
N THR A 150 17.32 -0.80 9.25
CA THR A 150 16.38 -1.88 8.89
C THR A 150 15.76 -2.56 10.10
N ASP A 151 16.47 -2.58 11.24
CA ASP A 151 16.04 -3.22 12.48
C ASP A 151 14.99 -2.38 13.25
N ALA A 152 14.75 -1.14 12.81
CA ALA A 152 13.70 -0.28 13.36
C ALA A 152 12.30 -0.64 12.83
N THR A 153 12.23 -1.47 11.78
CA THR A 153 10.99 -2.03 11.22
C THR A 153 10.93 -3.51 11.56
N PRO A 154 9.80 -4.05 12.05
CA PRO A 154 9.71 -5.46 12.39
C PRO A 154 10.00 -6.32 11.16
N ALA A 155 11.03 -7.16 11.25
CA ALA A 155 11.51 -8.08 10.21
C ALA A 155 10.53 -9.24 9.92
N GLU A 156 9.27 -9.13 10.34
CA GLU A 156 8.34 -10.26 10.51
C GLU A 156 7.46 -10.56 9.29
N ILE A 157 7.67 -9.89 8.15
CA ILE A 157 7.03 -10.29 6.89
C ILE A 157 8.10 -10.85 5.95
N ILE A 158 8.69 -11.97 6.36
CA ILE A 158 9.48 -12.81 5.47
C ILE A 158 8.46 -13.54 4.57
N CYS A 159 8.27 -13.07 3.34
CA CYS A 159 7.62 -13.87 2.29
C CYS A 159 8.60 -15.00 1.95
N ASP A 160 8.46 -16.12 2.66
CA ASP A 160 9.51 -17.14 2.69
C ASP A 160 9.65 -17.90 1.35
N ARG A 161 8.65 -17.85 0.43
CA ARG A 161 8.65 -18.67 -0.80
C ARG A 161 7.96 -18.12 -2.06
N GLU A 162 7.35 -16.95 -2.07
CA GLU A 162 6.72 -16.36 -3.27
C GLU A 162 6.91 -14.83 -3.28
N PRO A 163 6.87 -14.15 -4.45
CA PRO A 163 6.87 -12.70 -4.47
C PRO A 163 5.66 -12.19 -3.67
N CYS A 164 5.93 -11.34 -2.67
CA CYS A 164 4.97 -10.34 -2.28
C CYS A 164 4.84 -9.32 -3.45
#